data_AF-A0A3E0EJU5-F1
#
_entry.id   AF-A0A3E0EJU5-F1
#
_cell.length_a   1.000
_cell.length_b   1.000
_cell.length_c   1.000
_cell.angle_alpha   90.00
_cell.angle_beta   90.00
_cell.angle_gamma   90.00
#
_symmetry.space_group_name_H-M   'P 1'
#
loop_
_entity.id
_entity.type
_entity.pdbx_description
1 polymer ?
#
loop_
_entity_poly.entity_id
_entity_poly.type
_entity_poly.pdbx_seq_one_letter_code
_entity_poly.pdbx_strand_id
1 'polypeptide(L)'
;MSKIMTVDILSSIKGAQPSESVNKLFDVIKNANSSNDNSLNNVNRNCVSVNNLREDVVIESSAIEKQIILENFPNKKNGFLVVAKVIEG
;
A
#
# COMPACT_ATOMS: atom_id res chain seq x y z
N MET A 1 -10.01 9.77 -25.47
CA MET A 1 -9.82 8.47 -24.76
C MET A 1 -8.89 7.61 -25.60
N SER A 2 -7.63 7.43 -25.18
CA SER A 2 -6.74 6.48 -25.84
C SER A 2 -7.23 5.07 -25.50
N LYS A 3 -7.49 4.26 -26.52
CA LYS A 3 -7.89 2.88 -26.35
C LYS A 3 -6.65 2.09 -25.93
N ILE A 4 -6.51 1.80 -24.63
CA ILE A 4 -5.50 0.87 -24.12
C ILE A 4 -5.84 -0.52 -24.70
N MET A 5 -5.03 -0.98 -25.66
CA MET A 5 -5.10 -2.36 -26.13
C MET A 5 -4.33 -3.23 -25.13
N THR A 6 -5.04 -4.16 -24.51
CA THR A 6 -4.42 -5.16 -23.64
C THR A 6 -3.63 -6.15 -24.50
N VAL A 7 -2.54 -6.68 -23.94
CA VAL A 7 -1.61 -7.58 -24.63
C VAL A 7 -2.33 -8.82 -25.19
N ASP A 8 -3.40 -9.26 -24.53
CA ASP A 8 -4.25 -10.37 -24.97
C ASP A 8 -4.99 -10.09 -26.28
N ILE A 9 -5.36 -8.83 -26.55
CA ILE A 9 -6.03 -8.44 -27.80
C ILE A 9 -5.03 -8.44 -28.97
N LEU A 10 -3.77 -8.09 -28.70
CA LEU A 10 -2.69 -8.08 -29.70
C LEU A 10 -2.18 -9.50 -30.01
N SER A 11 -2.10 -10.38 -29.00
CA SER A 11 -1.71 -11.78 -29.16
C SER A 11 -2.79 -12.63 -29.85
N SER A 12 -4.04 -12.17 -29.83
CA SER A 12 -5.19 -12.85 -30.44
C SER A 12 -5.30 -12.69 -31.97
N ILE A 13 -4.39 -11.95 -32.63
CA ILE A 13 -4.32 -11.92 -34.11
C ILE A 13 -3.74 -13.25 -34.59
N LYS A 14 -4.65 -14.22 -34.70
CA LYS A 14 -4.46 -15.63 -35.05
C LYS A 14 -3.63 -15.77 -36.33
N GLY A 15 -2.33 -16.05 -36.21
CA GLY A 15 -1.49 -16.51 -37.33
C GLY A 15 -0.06 -15.98 -37.41
N ALA A 16 0.33 -14.96 -36.64
CA ALA A 16 1.70 -14.45 -36.66
C ALA A 16 2.60 -15.21 -35.67
N GLN A 17 3.70 -15.80 -36.16
CA GLN A 17 4.77 -16.28 -35.29
C GLN A 17 5.33 -15.07 -34.52
N PRO A 18 5.43 -15.13 -33.18
CA PRO A 18 5.98 -14.03 -32.40
C PRO A 18 7.43 -13.79 -32.83
N SER A 19 7.76 -12.54 -33.14
CA SER A 19 9.12 -12.17 -33.56
C SER A 19 10.10 -12.41 -32.41
N GLU A 20 11.22 -13.07 -32.70
CA GLU A 20 12.29 -13.32 -31.72
C GLU A 20 12.81 -12.01 -31.11
N SER A 21 12.85 -10.93 -31.90
CA SER A 21 13.22 -9.60 -31.44
C SER A 21 12.24 -9.02 -30.42
N VAL A 22 10.94 -9.34 -30.55
CA VAL A 22 9.90 -8.89 -29.63
C VAL A 22 9.99 -9.65 -28.31
N ASN A 23 10.24 -10.96 -28.33
CA ASN A 23 10.48 -11.74 -27.12
C ASN A 23 11.73 -11.26 -26.36
N LYS A 24 12.83 -11.00 -27.08
CA LYS A 24 14.05 -10.42 -26.50
C LYS A 24 13.79 -9.05 -25.86
N LEU A 25 12.97 -8.21 -26.48
CA LEU A 25 12.58 -6.92 -25.91
C LEU A 25 11.80 -7.10 -24.60
N PHE A 26 10.86 -8.05 -24.55
CA PHE A 26 10.12 -8.36 -23.34
C PHE A 26 11.02 -8.88 -22.22
N ASP A 27 12.00 -9.73 -22.53
CA ASP A 27 12.96 -10.23 -21.54
C ASP A 27 13.85 -9.11 -20.98
N VAL A 28 14.32 -8.19 -21.84
CA VAL A 28 15.10 -7.01 -21.41
C VAL A 28 14.27 -6.10 -20.50
N ILE A 29 13.00 -5.84 -20.85
CA ILE A 29 12.11 -5.01 -20.02
C ILE A 29 11.84 -5.68 -18.66
N LYS A 30 11.64 -7.00 -18.64
CA LYS A 30 11.39 -7.76 -17.41
C LYS A 30 12.58 -7.71 -16.45
N ASN A 31 13.80 -7.73 -17.00
CA ASN A 31 15.05 -7.70 -16.23
C ASN A 31 15.55 -6.27 -15.91
N ALA A 32 14.99 -5.23 -16.54
CA ALA A 32 15.41 -3.84 -16.33
C ALA A 32 15.15 -3.34 -14.89
N ASN A 33 14.17 -3.91 -14.19
CA ASN A 33 13.84 -3.54 -12.81
C ASN A 33 14.66 -4.31 -11.75
N SER A 34 15.57 -5.21 -12.14
CA SER A 34 16.34 -6.03 -11.19
C SER A 34 17.60 -5.34 -10.65
N SER A 35 17.89 -4.10 -11.06
CA SER A 35 19.11 -3.39 -10.65
C SER A 35 18.82 -1.92 -10.34
N ASN A 36 18.08 -1.65 -9.27
CA ASN A 36 18.20 -0.36 -8.59
C ASN A 36 17.82 -0.42 -7.09
N ASP A 37 18.44 -1.34 -6.34
CA ASP A 37 18.30 -1.39 -4.88
C ASP A 37 19.20 -0.39 -4.12
N ASN A 38 20.01 0.45 -4.80
CA ASN A 38 21.05 1.23 -4.09
C ASN A 38 21.17 2.74 -4.43
N SER A 39 20.23 3.35 -5.15
CA SER A 39 20.29 4.80 -5.44
C SER A 39 19.47 5.70 -4.51
N LEU A 40 18.74 5.19 -3.52
CA LEU A 40 17.81 5.98 -2.70
C LEU A 40 18.24 6.20 -1.24
N ASN A 41 19.40 5.70 -0.82
CA ASN A 41 19.82 5.67 0.58
C ASN A 41 20.21 7.03 1.20
N ASN A 42 20.07 8.15 0.49
CA ASN A 42 20.44 9.48 1.00
C ASN A 42 19.32 10.54 0.95
N VAL A 43 18.06 10.11 0.82
CA VAL A 43 16.91 10.96 1.13
C VAL A 43 16.21 10.31 2.31
N ASN A 44 16.05 11.04 3.41
CA ASN A 44 15.30 10.58 4.58
C ASN A 44 13.83 10.34 4.19
N ARG A 45 13.57 9.20 3.56
CA ARG A 45 12.24 8.75 3.22
C ARG A 45 11.69 8.07 4.46
N ASN A 46 10.73 8.73 5.11
CA ASN A 46 9.84 8.06 6.07
C ASN A 46 8.85 7.15 5.31
N CYS A 47 9.36 6.31 4.39
CA CYS A 47 8.53 5.37 3.63
C CYS A 47 8.57 4.01 4.31
N VAL A 48 7.38 3.48 4.60
CA VAL A 48 7.22 2.14 5.18
C VAL A 48 7.31 1.11 4.06
N SER A 49 8.03 0.00 4.30
CA SER A 49 8.07 -1.14 3.37
C SER A 49 6.67 -1.75 3.20
N VAL A 50 6.35 -2.23 2.00
CA VAL A 50 5.07 -2.90 1.72
C VAL A 50 4.85 -4.09 2.65
N ASN A 51 5.92 -4.80 3.01
CA ASN A 51 5.88 -5.95 3.92
C ASN A 51 5.52 -5.57 5.37
N ASN A 52 5.55 -4.28 5.71
CA ASN A 52 5.23 -3.75 7.03
C ASN A 52 3.86 -3.07 7.05
N LEU A 53 3.09 -3.12 5.95
CA LEU A 53 1.73 -2.61 5.91
C LEU A 53 0.76 -3.64 6.53
N ARG A 54 -0.13 -3.16 7.40
CA ARG A 54 -1.25 -3.97 7.91
C ARG A 54 -2.31 -4.11 6.81
N GLU A 55 -3.00 -5.24 6.78
CA GLU A 55 -4.16 -5.44 5.91
C GLU A 55 -5.28 -4.44 6.20
N ASP A 56 -5.98 -4.00 5.15
CA ASP A 56 -7.13 -3.09 5.25
C ASP A 56 -8.40 -3.85 5.62
N VAL A 57 -8.42 -4.32 6.87
CA VAL A 57 -9.55 -5.06 7.45
C VAL A 57 -10.05 -4.39 8.71
N VAL A 58 -11.38 -4.37 8.87
CA VAL A 58 -12.06 -3.87 10.06
C VAL A 58 -11.98 -4.91 11.18
N ILE A 59 -11.47 -4.51 12.34
CA ILE A 59 -11.39 -5.34 13.54
C ILE A 59 -12.15 -4.61 14.64
N GLU A 60 -13.31 -5.15 15.01
CA GLU A 60 -14.15 -4.60 16.07
C GLU A 60 -13.59 -4.97 17.45
N SER A 61 -13.50 -4.00 18.36
CA SER A 61 -13.15 -4.28 19.75
C SER A 61 -14.32 -4.90 20.51
N SER A 62 -14.01 -5.86 21.38
CA SER A 62 -15.01 -6.53 22.22
C SER A 62 -15.63 -5.56 23.25
N ALA A 63 -16.82 -5.90 23.75
CA ALA A 63 -17.48 -5.10 24.78
C ALA A 63 -16.65 -5.01 26.08
N ILE A 64 -15.96 -6.10 26.44
CA ILE A 64 -15.11 -6.16 27.64
C ILE A 64 -13.88 -5.25 27.50
N GLU A 65 -13.22 -5.21 26.34
CA GLU A 65 -12.09 -4.31 26.10
C GLU A 65 -12.51 -2.85 26.18
N LYS A 66 -13.64 -2.50 25.56
CA LYS A 66 -14.20 -1.13 25.63
C LYS A 66 -14.46 -0.73 27.08
N GLN A 67 -14.97 -1.64 27.91
CA GLN A 67 -15.19 -1.39 29.33
C GLN A 67 -13.88 -1.20 30.09
N ILE A 68 -12.89 -2.07 29.90
CA ILE A 68 -11.57 -1.96 30.56
C ILE A 68 -10.91 -0.60 30.23
N ILE A 69 -11.01 -0.15 28.98
CA ILE A 69 -10.48 1.16 28.58
C ILE A 69 -11.15 2.29 29.37
N LEU A 70 -12.49 2.27 29.47
CA LEU A 70 -13.26 3.30 30.20
C LEU A 70 -12.98 3.29 31.71
N GLU A 71 -12.66 2.13 32.28
CA GLU A 71 -12.29 2.00 33.69
C GLU A 71 -10.92 2.62 33.99
N ASN A 72 -10.02 2.64 33.01
CA ASN A 72 -8.67 3.21 33.15
C ASN A 72 -8.59 4.72 32.88
N PHE A 73 -9.68 5.40 32.51
CA PHE A 73 -9.66 6.84 32.27
C PHE A 73 -9.45 7.62 33.59
N PRO A 74 -8.43 8.51 33.68
CA PRO A 74 -8.19 9.30 34.89
C PRO A 74 -9.35 10.25 35.21
N ASN A 75 -9.98 10.83 34.18
CA ASN A 75 -11.19 11.63 34.29
C ASN A 75 -12.14 11.23 33.15
N LYS A 76 -13.39 10.87 33.48
CA LYS A 76 -14.38 10.45 32.49
C LYS A 76 -15.71 11.16 32.64
N LYS A 77 -16.35 11.44 31.50
CA LYS A 77 -17.72 11.99 31.44
C LYS A 77 -18.44 11.40 30.24
N ASN A 78 -19.62 10.80 30.47
CA ASN A 78 -20.48 10.24 29.42
C ASN A 78 -19.77 9.28 28.45
N GLY A 79 -18.81 8.48 28.94
CA GLY A 79 -18.03 7.56 28.10
C GLY A 79 -16.83 8.19 27.37
N PHE A 80 -16.54 9.47 27.60
CA PHE A 80 -15.39 10.17 27.02
C PHE A 80 -14.31 10.41 28.07
N LEU A 81 -13.04 10.34 27.63
CA LEU A 81 -11.89 10.82 28.39
C LEU A 81 -11.91 12.36 28.42
N VAL A 82 -11.88 12.93 29.61
CA VAL A 82 -11.90 14.38 29.81
C VAL A 82 -10.47 14.89 29.98
N VAL A 83 -10.08 15.83 29.11
CA VAL A 83 -8.77 16.49 29.15
C VAL A 83 -8.95 18.01 29.19
N ALA A 84 -7.91 18.72 29.65
CA ALA A 84 -7.88 20.17 29.58
C ALA A 84 -7.93 20.62 28.11
N LYS A 85 -8.66 21.70 27.84
CA LYS A 85 -8.72 22.30 26.50
C LYS A 85 -7.33 22.83 26.17
N VAL A 86 -6.74 22.34 25.08
CA VAL A 86 -5.50 22.93 24.54
C VAL A 86 -5.82 24.33 24.04
N ILE A 87 -5.09 25.31 24.55
CA ILE A 87 -5.07 26.68 24.06
C ILE A 87 -3.71 26.87 23.39
N GLU A 88 -3.72 27.13 22.08
CA GLU A 88 -2.54 27.57 21.35
C GLU A 88 -2.33 29.06 21.67
N GLY A 89 -1.11 29.41 22.10
CA GLY A 89 -0.71 30.78 22.43
C GLY A 89 -0.05 31.48 21.26
#